data_AF-A0A3M4T7X4-F1
#
_entry.id   AF-A0A3M4T7X4-F1
#
_cell.length_a   1.000
_cell.length_b   1.000
_cell.length_c   1.000
_cell.angle_alpha   90.00
_cell.angle_beta   90.00
_cell.angle_gamma   90.00
#
_symmetry.space_group_name_H-M   'P 1'
#
loop_
_entity.id
_entity.type
_entity.pdbx_description
1 polymer ?
#
loop_
_entity_poly.entity_id
_entity_poly.type
_entity_poly.pdbx_seq_one_letter_code
_entity_poly.pdbx_strand_id
1 'polypeptide(L)' 'MTDGYDCYQNAMAERVNGILKTEFLLHRPKDLADAVKMVDESVQIYNGERPHLSLKYKTPDAVHRAF' A
#
# COMPACT_ATOMS: atom_id res chain seq x y z
N MET A 1 15.26 -0.39 -20.95
CA MET A 1 14.38 0.45 -21.77
C MET A 1 13.11 0.60 -20.97
N THR A 2 12.98 1.71 -20.24
CA THR A 2 12.00 1.89 -19.15
C THR A 2 10.69 2.40 -19.74
N ASP A 3 9.93 1.51 -20.37
CA ASP A 3 8.56 1.79 -20.80
C ASP A 3 7.65 1.81 -19.58
N GLY A 4 7.03 2.95 -19.28
CA GLY A 4 5.93 2.99 -18.31
C GLY A 4 5.84 4.22 -17.43
N TYR A 5 6.05 5.44 -17.96
CA TYR A 5 5.52 6.63 -17.29
C TYR A 5 4.04 6.79 -17.67
N ASP A 6 3.23 5.83 -17.23
CA ASP A 6 1.79 5.86 -17.39
C ASP A 6 1.19 6.65 -16.21
N CYS A 7 0.49 7.74 -16.51
CA CYS A 7 -0.14 8.58 -15.50
C CYS A 7 -1.13 7.79 -14.62
N TYR A 8 -1.70 6.70 -15.15
CA TYR A 8 -2.57 5.81 -14.38
C TYR A 8 -1.81 5.04 -13.29
N GLN A 9 -0.57 4.63 -13.54
CA GLN A 9 0.27 3.97 -12.53
C GLN A 9 0.63 4.95 -11.41
N ASN A 10 0.93 6.20 -11.76
CA ASN A 10 1.17 7.24 -10.76
C ASN A 10 -0.09 7.56 -9.95
N ALA A 11 -1.25 7.71 -10.60
CA ALA A 11 -2.51 7.96 -9.91
C ALA A 11 -2.90 6.81 -8.95
N MET A 12 -2.65 5.57 -9.36
CA MET A 12 -2.85 4.40 -8.50
C MET A 12 -1.88 4.40 -7.30
N ALA A 13 -0.60 4.68 -7.54
CA ALA A 13 0.40 4.79 -6.48
C ALA A 13 0.10 5.94 -5.51
N GLU A 14 -0.33 7.10 -6.02
CA GLU A 14 -0.75 8.25 -5.21
C GLU A 14 -1.95 7.91 -4.32
N ARG A 15 -2.93 7.18 -4.85
CA ARG A 15 -4.09 6.73 -4.07
C ARG A 15 -3.68 5.77 -2.94
N VAL A 16 -2.81 4.81 -3.21
CA VAL A 16 -2.27 3.90 -2.18
C VAL A 16 -1.49 4.70 -1.14
N ASN A 17 -0.61 5.60 -1.57
CA ASN A 17 0.16 6.47 -0.68
C ASN A 17 -0.73 7.36 0.20
N GLY A 18 -1.84 7.87 -0.34
CA GLY A 18 -2.84 8.62 0.44
C GLY A 18 -3.43 7.77 1.55
N ILE A 19 -3.85 6.53 1.24
CA ILE A 19 -4.39 5.59 2.23
C ILE A 19 -3.35 5.28 3.31
N LEU A 20 -2.11 4.94 2.94
CA LEU A 20 -1.06 4.61 3.90
C LEU A 20 -0.74 5.80 4.83
N LYS A 21 -0.70 7.02 4.28
CA LYS A 21 -0.44 8.25 5.06
C LYS A 21 -1.58 8.61 6.00
N THR A 22 -2.84 8.45 5.57
CA THR A 22 -3.99 8.86 6.37
C THR A 22 -4.43 7.80 7.38
N GLU A 23 -4.33 6.52 7.03
CA GLU A 23 -4.88 5.43 7.84
C GLU A 23 -3.82 4.72 8.71
N PHE A 24 -2.55 4.70 8.31
CA PHE A 24 -1.52 3.90 8.99
C PHE A 24 -0.41 4.73 9.63
N LEU A 25 0.01 5.83 9.02
CA LEU A 25 1.01 6.75 9.58
C LEU A 25 0.38 7.74 10.59
N LEU A 26 -0.31 7.21 11.60
CA LEU A 26 -1.06 7.98 12.62
C LEU A 26 -0.16 8.81 13.54
N HIS A 27 1.13 8.48 13.61
CA HIS A 27 2.12 9.21 14.39
C HIS A 27 3.37 9.49 13.55
N ARG A 28 4.09 10.55 13.91
CA ARG A 28 5.31 10.92 13.21
C ARG A 28 6.44 9.95 13.62
N PRO A 29 7.18 9.37 12.65
CA PRO A 29 8.35 8.56 12.96
C PRO A 29 9.42 9.42 13.64
N LYS A 30 10.20 8.79 14.52
CA LYS A 30 11.28 9.42 15.30
C LYS A 30 12.49 9.72 14.42
N ASP A 31 12.81 8.77 13.53
CA ASP A 31 13.93 8.79 12.61
C ASP A 31 13.56 8.07 11.31
N LEU A 32 14.51 8.03 10.37
CA LEU A 32 14.30 7.38 9.06
C LEU A 32 14.10 5.85 9.20
N ALA A 33 14.75 5.20 10.16
CA ALA A 33 14.65 3.75 10.33
C ALA A 33 13.24 3.36 10.82
N ASP A 34 12.69 4.11 11.78
CA ASP A 34 11.31 3.98 12.21
C ASP A 34 10.34 4.27 11.06
N ALA A 35 10.60 5.31 10.26
CA ALA A 35 9.74 5.65 9.12
C ALA A 35 9.68 4.50 8.10
N VAL A 36 10.82 3.89 7.79
CA VAL A 36 10.91 2.73 6.89
C VAL A 36 10.13 1.55 7.47
N LYS A 37 10.32 1.26 8.76
CA LYS A 37 9.61 0.16 9.44
C LYS A 37 8.10 0.37 9.44
N MET A 38 7.63 1.58 9.78
CA MET A 38 6.21 1.91 9.80
C MET A 38 5.59 1.76 8.41
N VAL A 39 6.30 2.20 7.35
CA VAL A 39 5.82 2.02 5.97
C VAL A 39 5.76 0.55 5.60
N ASP A 40 6.78 -0.25 5.94
CA ASP A 40 6.80 -1.69 5.66
C ASP A 40 5.62 -2.41 6.34
N GLU A 41 5.40 -2.16 7.63
CA GLU A 41 4.25 -2.69 8.39
C GLU A 41 2.93 -2.26 7.76
N SER A 42 2.80 -1.00 7.34
CA SER A 42 1.59 -0.48 6.71
C SER A 42 1.29 -1.19 5.37
N VAL A 43 2.32 -1.43 4.56
CA VAL A 43 2.21 -2.15 3.29
C VAL A 43 1.81 -3.61 3.53
N GLN A 44 2.42 -4.27 4.52
CA GLN A 44 2.08 -5.65 4.89
C GLN A 44 0.61 -5.76 5.32
N ILE A 45 0.12 -4.86 6.17
CA ILE A 45 -1.28 -4.89 6.61
C ILE A 45 -2.22 -4.60 5.43
N TYR A 46 -1.89 -3.65 4.56
CA TYR A 46 -2.70 -3.33 3.38
C TYR A 46 -2.85 -4.52 2.40
N ASN A 47 -1.76 -5.26 2.19
CA ASN A 47 -1.69 -6.38 1.24
C ASN A 47 -2.17 -7.71 1.83
N GLY A 48 -1.87 -7.96 3.10
CA GLY A 48 -2.08 -9.26 3.75
C GLY A 48 -3.37 -9.33 4.56
N GLU A 49 -3.79 -8.23 5.19
CA GLU A 49 -4.81 -8.25 6.23
C GLU A 49 -6.06 -7.42 5.87
N ARG A 50 -5.91 -6.31 5.14
CA ARG A 50 -7.02 -5.43 4.79
C ARG A 50 -7.92 -6.07 3.71
N PRO A 51 -9.19 -6.39 3.99
CA PRO A 51 -10.11 -6.83 2.96
C PRO A 51 -10.56 -5.63 2.12
N HIS A 52 -10.52 -5.75 0.79
CA HIS A 52 -10.91 -4.66 -0.11
C HIS A 52 -12.27 -4.97 -0.74
N LEU A 53 -13.19 -4.00 -0.67
CA LEU A 53 -14.51 -4.10 -1.31
C LEU A 53 -14.41 -4.37 -2.82
N SER A 54 -13.48 -3.72 -3.51
CA SER A 54 -13.21 -3.94 -4.94
C SER A 54 -12.72 -5.35 -5.26
N LEU A 55 -12.15 -6.06 -4.26
CA LEU A 55 -11.66 -7.42 -4.38
C LEU A 55 -12.65 -8.45 -3.79
N LYS A 56 -13.94 -8.11 -3.66
CA LYS A 56 -14.97 -8.96 -3.05
C LYS A 56 -14.60 -9.38 -1.62
N TYR A 57 -14.09 -8.43 -0.82
CA TYR A 57 -13.61 -8.65 0.54
C TYR A 57 -12.40 -9.59 0.67
N LYS A 58 -11.65 -9.80 -0.41
CA LYS A 58 -10.36 -10.48 -0.38
C LYS A 58 -9.24 -9.47 -0.17
N THR A 59 -8.11 -9.96 0.34
CA THR A 59 -6.88 -9.17 0.44
C THR A 59 -6.13 -9.20 -0.90
N PRO A 60 -5.32 -8.18 -1.23
CA PRO A 60 -4.55 -8.14 -2.47
C PRO A 60 -3.69 -9.39 -2.62
N ASP A 61 -3.04 -9.83 -1.54
CA ASP A 61 -2.26 -11.07 -1.50
C ASP A 61 -3.09 -12.31 -1.82
N ALA A 62 -4.32 -12.41 -1.27
CA ALA A 62 -5.18 -13.55 -1.51
C ALA A 62 -5.67 -13.62 -2.96
N VAL A 63 -5.81 -12.47 -3.63
CA VAL A 63 -6.12 -12.42 -5.06
C VAL A 63 -4.88 -12.74 -5.88
N HIS A 64 -3.72 -12.20 -5.54
CA HIS A 64 -2.48 -12.39 -6.30
C HIS A 64 -1.94 -13.83 -6.19
N ARG A 65 -2.05 -14.48 -5.01
CA ARG A 65 -1.67 -15.89 -4.80
C ARG A 65 -2.64 -16.91 -5.44
N ALA A 66 -3.82 -16.48 -5.87
CA ALA A 66 -4.84 -17.35 -6.46
C ALA A 66 -4.74 -17.47 -8.00
N PHE A 67 -3.74 -16.83 -8.62
CA PHE A 67 -3.39 -16.92 -10.04
C PHE A 67 -1.94 -17.41 -10.18
#